data_AF-A0A1G6JWV4-F1
#
_entry.id   AF-A0A1G6JWV4-F1
#
_cell.length_a   1.000
_cell.length_b   1.000
_cell.length_c   1.000
_cell.angle_alpha   90.00
_cell.angle_beta   90.00
_cell.angle_gamma   90.00
#
_symmetry.space_group_name_H-M   'P 1'
#
loop_
_entity.id
_entity.type
_entity.pdbx_description
1 polymer ?
#
loop_
_entity_poly.entity_id
_entity_poly.type
_entity_poly.pdbx_seq_one_letter_code
_entity_poly.pdbx_strand_id
1 'polypeptide(L)'
;MGNPTAPHPVIGLQREREVLAVALRTNRHVVLEGPPGTGKSTLLRAIAADAGQEVVFVEGNAELTPARLIGQYDPAAVLAEGYVPESFTDGPLLTAMRGHGLLYLEELNRIPEETLNVLITVLTEGEITVPRLGHVRAAAGFRLIAAMNPFDAIGTARVGQAIADRMCRVVLGYQDAAAERAIVGAVTGAPPALIGLAVRLVRASREHRDVRMGSSVRGATDLVLLLGGLLDVRGQSGLGAEGARETARDAAYAALSGRIRVADGVERTPEAVIDDILDDVWPETGPPPPDEQDPPPAEPDPGDGSGKGEGPPESPAGPDSASSLRRDRRGGGSTRRQTSRREMAARHEAFEEVSPEVGELDEEAFAALMAEDADAAAALLTDLAAATDRELRAAARRLAGRVFLQVGRVGRTRTRGTRRLVPDRRGDGDLDLDRTLDRWDLGTPLQPGDLVTRRWTGLRRAVCLAVDTSGSMTGLGVAIAAVAAAGVVLTGDERLHTSLITFGREVEVVQRQGQRRAAEDVVTHLLTLRGHGMTDLAGALRAARQQLAAEVADERVVVLLSDCLHTTGDPPESALGGFDRLHVLCPLPTPEAEEAARSLAARGGGTAQMVRTVRDLGPALTRLLG
;
A
#
# COMPACT_ATOMS: atom_id res chain seq x y z
N MET A 1 21.62 -27.92 -26.00
CA MET A 1 21.45 -26.55 -26.54
C MET A 1 20.03 -26.45 -27.07
N GLY A 2 19.13 -25.88 -26.28
CA GLY A 2 17.70 -25.76 -26.62
C GLY A 2 17.49 -24.69 -27.68
N ASN A 3 16.62 -24.98 -28.64
CA ASN A 3 16.20 -24.11 -29.74
C ASN A 3 15.71 -22.74 -29.20
N PRO A 4 16.24 -21.58 -29.64
CA PRO A 4 15.68 -20.31 -29.23
C PRO A 4 14.38 -20.06 -30.03
N THR A 5 13.37 -19.46 -29.41
CA THR A 5 12.20 -18.81 -30.05
C THR A 5 10.93 -19.63 -30.34
N ALA A 6 10.47 -20.46 -29.39
CA ALA A 6 9.02 -20.58 -29.20
C ALA A 6 8.59 -19.56 -28.12
N PRO A 7 7.64 -18.64 -28.38
CA PRO A 7 7.14 -17.77 -27.32
C PRO A 7 6.54 -18.64 -26.21
N HIS A 8 7.03 -18.46 -24.98
CA HIS A 8 6.43 -19.15 -23.83
C HIS A 8 4.93 -18.85 -23.77
N PRO A 9 4.08 -19.85 -23.52
CA PRO A 9 2.64 -19.65 -23.48
C PRO A 9 2.30 -18.56 -22.45
N VAL A 10 1.44 -17.62 -22.86
CA VAL A 10 0.90 -16.61 -21.95
C VAL A 10 -0.10 -17.29 -21.03
N ILE A 11 0.26 -17.44 -19.76
CA ILE A 11 -0.54 -18.11 -18.74
C ILE A 11 -1.11 -17.06 -17.78
N GLY A 12 -2.42 -17.14 -17.53
CA GLY A 12 -3.10 -16.33 -16.51
C GLY A 12 -3.24 -14.83 -16.83
N LEU A 13 -3.11 -14.42 -18.09
CA LEU A 13 -3.22 -13.01 -18.54
C LEU A 13 -4.25 -12.82 -19.66
N GLN A 14 -5.33 -13.62 -19.66
CA GLN A 14 -6.29 -13.63 -20.76
C GLN A 14 -7.03 -12.30 -20.91
N ARG A 15 -7.44 -11.70 -19.78
CA ARG A 15 -8.15 -10.40 -19.77
C ARG A 15 -7.25 -9.28 -20.27
N GLU A 16 -6.00 -9.23 -19.81
CA GLU A 16 -5.01 -8.23 -20.20
C GLU A 16 -4.64 -8.37 -21.68
N ARG A 17 -4.57 -9.60 -22.18
CA ARG A 17 -4.36 -9.90 -23.61
C ARG A 17 -5.50 -9.36 -24.46
N GLU A 18 -6.74 -9.58 -24.07
CA GLU A 18 -7.92 -9.07 -24.79
C GLU A 18 -7.94 -7.54 -24.82
N VAL A 19 -7.71 -6.90 -23.67
CA VAL A 19 -7.66 -5.43 -23.56
C VAL A 19 -6.53 -4.86 -24.42
N LEU A 20 -5.32 -5.42 -24.34
CA LEU A 20 -4.18 -4.96 -25.13
C LEU A 20 -4.43 -5.18 -26.64
N ALA A 21 -4.96 -6.32 -27.04
CA ALA A 21 -5.28 -6.60 -28.44
C ALA A 21 -6.32 -5.61 -28.99
N VAL A 22 -7.37 -5.31 -28.23
CA VAL A 22 -8.39 -4.31 -28.63
C VAL A 22 -7.78 -2.90 -28.69
N ALA A 23 -6.93 -2.52 -27.72
CA ALA A 23 -6.27 -1.22 -27.72
C ALA A 23 -5.39 -1.03 -28.97
N LEU A 24 -4.60 -2.05 -29.35
CA LEU A 24 -3.76 -1.99 -30.55
C LEU A 24 -4.58 -1.95 -31.84
N ARG A 25 -5.64 -2.77 -31.94
CA ARG A 25 -6.58 -2.79 -33.09
C ARG A 25 -7.35 -1.48 -33.25
N THR A 26 -7.60 -0.77 -32.14
CA THR A 26 -8.27 0.55 -32.13
C THR A 26 -7.29 1.71 -32.18
N ASN A 27 -6.05 1.42 -32.58
CA ASN A 27 -5.02 2.40 -32.86
C ASN A 27 -4.53 3.21 -31.65
N ARG A 28 -4.54 2.61 -30.45
CA ARG A 28 -4.12 3.26 -29.21
C ARG A 28 -2.67 2.93 -28.85
N HIS A 29 -1.97 3.92 -28.33
CA HIS A 29 -0.70 3.73 -27.61
C HIS A 29 -1.00 3.23 -26.21
N VAL A 30 -0.15 2.37 -25.64
CA VAL A 30 -0.45 1.66 -24.39
C VAL A 30 0.71 1.72 -23.41
N VAL A 31 0.41 1.91 -22.12
CA VAL A 31 1.32 1.62 -21.00
C VAL A 31 0.86 0.34 -20.29
N LEU A 32 1.77 -0.61 -20.18
CA LEU A 32 1.67 -1.81 -19.34
C LEU A 32 2.28 -1.51 -17.97
N GLU A 33 1.43 -1.33 -16.97
CA GLU A 33 1.86 -1.02 -15.61
C GLU A 33 1.74 -2.26 -14.73
N GLY A 34 2.81 -2.64 -14.04
CA GLY A 34 2.73 -3.72 -13.06
C GLY A 34 4.09 -4.10 -12.49
N PRO A 35 4.12 -4.82 -11.34
CA PRO A 35 5.37 -5.25 -10.71
C PRO A 35 6.29 -6.06 -11.65
N PRO A 36 7.57 -6.21 -11.30
CA PRO A 36 8.51 -7.00 -12.10
C PRO A 36 8.04 -8.47 -12.19
N GLY A 37 8.25 -9.10 -13.35
CA GLY A 37 7.93 -10.51 -13.54
C GLY A 37 6.44 -10.85 -13.76
N THR A 38 5.54 -9.88 -13.93
CA THR A 38 4.11 -10.11 -14.26
C THR A 38 3.84 -10.48 -15.72
N GLY A 39 4.88 -10.74 -16.53
CA GLY A 39 4.71 -11.18 -17.92
C GLY A 39 4.45 -10.07 -18.95
N LYS A 40 4.67 -8.78 -18.64
CA LYS A 40 4.47 -7.65 -19.57
C LYS A 40 5.11 -7.85 -20.96
N SER A 41 6.40 -8.21 -21.00
CA SER A 41 7.13 -8.41 -22.26
C SER A 41 6.71 -9.71 -22.95
N THR A 42 6.40 -10.77 -22.20
CA THR A 42 5.86 -12.03 -22.74
C THR A 42 4.51 -11.81 -23.42
N LEU A 43 3.62 -11.06 -22.76
CA LEU A 43 2.31 -10.70 -23.29
C LEU A 43 2.42 -9.93 -24.60
N LEU A 44 3.30 -8.92 -24.65
CA LEU A 44 3.56 -8.17 -25.87
C LEU A 44 4.09 -9.05 -27.00
N ARG A 45 5.13 -9.86 -26.73
CA ARG A 45 5.73 -10.73 -27.75
C ARG A 45 4.71 -11.71 -28.32
N ALA A 46 3.84 -12.25 -27.49
CA ALA A 46 2.77 -13.15 -27.94
C ALA A 46 1.78 -12.43 -28.87
N ILE A 47 1.29 -11.24 -28.49
CA ILE A 47 0.35 -10.48 -29.32
C ILE A 47 1.00 -10.02 -30.62
N ALA A 48 2.26 -9.59 -30.57
CA ALA A 48 3.00 -9.19 -31.77
C ALA A 48 3.20 -10.37 -32.73
N ALA A 49 3.52 -11.54 -32.20
CA ALA A 49 3.65 -12.76 -33.00
C ALA A 49 2.31 -13.16 -33.64
N ASP A 50 1.20 -13.13 -32.89
CA ASP A 50 -0.14 -13.42 -33.41
C ASP A 50 -0.57 -12.44 -34.52
N ALA A 51 -0.17 -11.17 -34.39
CA ALA A 51 -0.51 -10.11 -35.33
C ALA A 51 0.49 -9.99 -36.50
N GLY A 52 1.58 -10.77 -36.50
CA GLY A 52 2.66 -10.66 -37.48
C GLY A 52 3.37 -9.30 -37.48
N GLN A 53 3.38 -8.60 -36.34
CA GLN A 53 3.99 -7.28 -36.21
C GLN A 53 5.42 -7.35 -35.71
N GLU A 54 6.33 -6.63 -36.36
CA GLU A 54 7.68 -6.44 -35.84
C GLU A 54 7.68 -5.52 -34.62
N VAL A 55 8.52 -5.85 -33.64
CA VAL A 55 8.66 -5.07 -32.40
C VAL A 55 10.09 -4.57 -32.29
N VAL A 56 10.23 -3.25 -32.25
CA VAL A 56 11.50 -2.58 -31.94
C VAL A 56 11.58 -2.38 -30.43
N PHE A 57 12.55 -3.04 -29.79
CA PHE A 57 12.75 -2.97 -28.33
C PHE A 57 13.72 -1.86 -27.97
N VAL A 58 13.36 -1.07 -26.97
CA VAL A 58 14.19 -0.02 -26.37
C VAL A 58 14.11 -0.12 -24.87
N GLU A 59 15.26 -0.19 -24.22
CA GLU A 59 15.36 -0.15 -22.76
C GLU A 59 15.44 1.30 -22.27
N GLY A 60 14.54 1.66 -21.36
CA GLY A 60 14.52 2.97 -20.74
C GLY A 60 15.56 3.09 -19.64
N ASN A 61 16.49 4.03 -19.79
CA ASN A 61 17.47 4.35 -18.76
C ASN A 61 17.77 5.85 -18.76
N ALA A 62 18.46 6.32 -17.72
CA ALA A 62 18.78 7.75 -17.53
C ALA A 62 19.71 8.33 -18.61
N GLU A 63 20.38 7.47 -19.40
CA GLU A 63 21.28 7.87 -20.48
C GLU A 63 20.62 7.81 -21.87
N LEU A 64 19.32 7.48 -21.94
CA LEU A 64 18.60 7.45 -23.20
C LEU A 64 18.33 8.89 -23.65
N THR A 65 19.09 9.36 -24.63
CA THR A 65 18.98 10.72 -25.19
C THR A 65 17.99 10.78 -26.36
N PRO A 66 17.49 11.98 -26.73
CA PRO A 66 16.69 12.15 -27.95
C PRO A 66 17.38 11.59 -29.20
N ALA A 67 18.70 11.78 -29.35
CA ALA A 67 19.46 11.28 -30.48
C ALA A 67 19.52 9.73 -30.52
N ARG A 68 19.64 9.07 -29.37
CA ARG A 68 19.60 7.59 -29.30
C ARG A 68 18.22 7.01 -29.64
N LEU A 69 17.15 7.76 -29.39
CA LEU A 69 15.77 7.35 -29.67
C LEU A 69 15.36 7.66 -31.12
N ILE A 70 15.61 8.87 -31.59
CA ILE A 70 15.24 9.37 -32.93
C ILE A 70 16.21 8.87 -33.99
N GLY A 71 17.51 8.92 -33.73
CA GLY A 71 18.57 8.74 -34.70
C GLY A 71 19.50 9.94 -34.77
N GLN A 72 20.58 9.78 -35.54
CA GLN A 72 21.60 10.81 -35.71
C GLN A 72 22.24 10.72 -37.09
N TYR A 73 22.83 11.83 -37.53
CA TYR A 73 23.65 11.84 -38.72
C TYR A 73 24.99 11.14 -38.46
N ASP A 74 25.41 10.29 -39.40
CA ASP A 74 26.77 9.74 -39.39
C ASP A 74 27.77 10.85 -39.74
N PRO A 75 28.71 11.19 -38.84
CA PRO A 75 29.72 12.23 -39.11
C PRO A 75 30.52 11.99 -40.39
N ALA A 76 30.86 10.73 -40.71
CA ALA A 76 31.65 10.42 -41.89
C ALA A 76 30.87 10.68 -43.18
N ALA A 77 29.60 10.25 -43.24
CA ALA A 77 28.73 10.49 -44.37
C ALA A 77 28.42 11.99 -44.53
N VAL A 78 28.21 12.72 -43.43
CA VAL A 78 28.01 14.18 -43.48
C VAL A 78 29.24 14.93 -44.02
N LEU A 79 30.45 14.49 -43.67
CA LEU A 79 31.67 15.11 -44.20
C LEU A 79 31.85 14.86 -45.71
N ALA A 80 31.41 13.70 -46.19
CA ALA A 80 31.53 13.32 -47.60
C ALA A 80 30.43 13.93 -48.48
N GLU A 81 29.18 13.91 -48.01
CA GLU A 81 27.98 14.15 -48.82
C GLU A 81 27.10 15.30 -48.29
N GLY A 82 27.40 15.81 -47.10
CA GLY A 82 26.62 16.82 -46.41
C GLY A 82 25.43 16.26 -45.63
N TYR A 83 24.57 17.16 -45.16
CA TYR A 83 23.34 16.78 -44.45
C TYR A 83 22.23 16.39 -45.45
N VAL A 84 22.35 15.17 -45.98
CA VAL A 84 21.36 14.54 -46.87
C VAL A 84 20.65 13.41 -46.13
N PRO A 85 19.40 13.02 -46.49
CA PRO A 85 18.67 11.96 -45.79
C PRO A 85 19.45 10.64 -45.67
N GLU A 86 20.27 10.31 -46.66
CA GLU A 86 21.10 9.10 -46.71
C GLU A 86 22.22 9.10 -45.66
N SER A 87 22.66 10.27 -45.19
CA SER A 87 23.64 10.39 -44.11
C SER A 87 23.01 10.32 -42.72
N PHE A 88 21.68 10.18 -42.62
CA PHE A 88 20.96 10.00 -41.36
C PHE A 88 20.75 8.52 -41.05
N THR A 89 21.17 8.09 -39.85
CA THR A 89 20.88 6.76 -39.33
C THR A 89 19.69 6.81 -38.40
N ASP A 90 18.62 6.13 -38.77
CA ASP A 90 17.40 6.05 -37.97
C ASP A 90 17.66 5.39 -36.60
N GLY A 91 17.12 6.03 -35.56
CA GLY A 91 16.99 5.43 -34.25
C GLY A 91 15.80 4.48 -34.19
N PRO A 92 15.61 3.78 -33.06
CA PRO A 92 14.53 2.81 -32.89
C PRO A 92 13.14 3.42 -33.05
N LEU A 93 12.92 4.69 -32.67
CA LEU A 93 11.64 5.37 -32.87
C LEU A 93 11.32 5.54 -34.36
N LEU A 94 12.24 6.09 -35.15
CA LEU A 94 12.01 6.30 -36.58
C LEU A 94 11.95 4.98 -37.35
N THR A 95 12.75 4.00 -36.95
CA THR A 95 12.69 2.63 -37.50
C THR A 95 11.28 2.06 -37.33
N ALA A 96 10.72 2.11 -36.11
CA ALA A 96 9.38 1.62 -35.84
C ALA A 96 8.29 2.44 -36.56
N MET A 97 8.44 3.77 -36.60
CA MET A 97 7.51 4.68 -37.29
C MET A 97 7.47 4.39 -38.79
N ARG A 98 8.60 4.16 -39.45
CA ARG A 98 8.66 3.91 -40.91
C ARG A 98 8.30 2.46 -41.27
N GLY A 99 8.66 1.49 -40.44
CA GLY A 99 8.54 0.06 -40.73
C GLY A 99 7.19 -0.60 -40.43
N HIS A 100 6.14 0.17 -40.07
CA HIS A 100 4.84 -0.37 -39.62
C HIS A 100 4.92 -1.22 -38.33
N GLY A 101 5.88 -0.91 -37.45
CA GLY A 101 6.18 -1.72 -36.26
C GLY A 101 5.54 -1.23 -34.96
N LEU A 102 5.63 -2.08 -33.95
CA LEU A 102 5.41 -1.70 -32.55
C LEU A 102 6.74 -1.19 -31.98
N LEU A 103 6.75 -0.02 -31.36
CA LEU A 103 7.86 0.42 -30.52
C LEU A 103 7.57 -0.01 -29.07
N TYR A 104 8.43 -0.83 -28.50
CA TYR A 104 8.37 -1.20 -27.08
C TYR A 104 9.40 -0.44 -26.25
N LEU A 105 8.94 0.39 -25.32
CA LEU A 105 9.77 1.09 -24.34
C LEU A 105 9.68 0.39 -22.99
N GLU A 106 10.72 -0.33 -22.60
CA GLU A 106 10.82 -0.90 -21.25
C GLU A 106 11.23 0.19 -20.25
N GLU A 107 10.78 0.07 -18.99
CA GLU A 107 11.11 1.02 -17.91
C GLU A 107 10.90 2.51 -18.27
N LEU A 108 9.72 2.86 -18.81
CA LEU A 108 9.41 4.23 -19.27
C LEU A 108 9.71 5.31 -18.21
N ASN A 109 9.51 5.01 -16.94
CA ASN A 109 9.77 5.90 -15.81
C ASN A 109 11.26 6.23 -15.56
N ARG A 110 12.18 5.49 -16.18
CA ARG A 110 13.63 5.75 -16.11
C ARG A 110 14.17 6.64 -17.22
N ILE A 111 13.35 6.92 -18.23
CA ILE A 111 13.74 7.78 -19.36
C ILE A 111 13.72 9.24 -18.92
N PRO A 112 14.75 10.05 -19.25
CA PRO A 112 14.77 11.48 -18.99
C PRO A 112 13.55 12.21 -19.59
N GLU A 113 13.05 13.22 -18.89
CA GLU A 113 11.87 14.00 -19.32
C GLU A 113 12.08 14.64 -20.70
N GLU A 114 13.28 15.14 -20.99
CA GLU A 114 13.62 15.70 -22.30
C GLU A 114 13.43 14.69 -23.44
N THR A 115 13.86 13.44 -23.24
CA THR A 115 13.70 12.36 -24.21
C THR A 115 12.24 11.93 -24.35
N LEU A 116 11.48 11.91 -23.25
CA LEU A 116 10.04 11.63 -23.30
C LEU A 116 9.27 12.70 -24.05
N ASN A 117 9.65 13.98 -23.94
CA ASN A 117 8.97 15.09 -24.60
C ASN A 117 8.98 14.98 -26.13
N VAL A 118 9.97 14.32 -26.71
CA VAL A 118 10.03 13.98 -28.15
C VAL A 118 8.82 13.15 -28.59
N LEU A 119 8.27 12.32 -27.71
CA LEU A 119 7.16 11.44 -28.01
C LEU A 119 5.81 12.16 -28.05
N ILE A 120 5.70 13.41 -27.55
CA ILE A 120 4.42 14.10 -27.40
C ILE A 120 3.71 14.27 -28.76
N THR A 121 4.41 14.80 -29.76
CA THR A 121 3.86 14.97 -31.12
C THR A 121 3.62 13.63 -31.79
N VAL A 122 4.51 12.65 -31.59
CA VAL A 122 4.33 11.29 -32.12
C VAL A 122 3.04 10.64 -31.58
N LEU A 123 2.79 10.74 -30.27
CA LEU A 123 1.60 10.18 -29.62
C LEU A 123 0.30 10.92 -29.97
N THR A 124 0.39 12.17 -30.45
CA THR A 124 -0.79 13.00 -30.74
C THR A 124 -1.15 13.01 -32.22
N GLU A 125 -0.15 13.23 -33.07
CA GLU A 125 -0.29 13.51 -34.50
C GLU A 125 0.27 12.37 -35.36
N GLY A 126 1.02 11.43 -34.76
CA GLY A 126 1.68 10.36 -35.49
C GLY A 126 2.84 10.85 -36.34
N GLU A 127 3.44 11.99 -36.00
CA GLU A 127 4.57 12.56 -36.75
C GLU A 127 5.58 13.26 -35.83
N ILE A 128 6.79 13.45 -36.36
CA ILE A 128 7.89 14.13 -35.70
C ILE A 128 8.66 14.97 -36.70
N THR A 129 9.14 16.14 -36.26
CA THR A 129 10.04 16.99 -37.06
C THR A 129 11.47 16.78 -36.57
N VAL A 130 12.35 16.32 -37.45
CA VAL A 130 13.75 16.07 -37.14
C VAL A 130 14.60 17.14 -37.82
N PRO A 131 15.48 17.85 -37.08
CA PRO A 131 16.34 18.87 -37.66
C PRO A 131 17.12 18.35 -38.87
N ARG A 132 17.10 19.12 -39.97
CA ARG A 132 17.75 18.82 -41.28
C ARG A 132 17.19 17.62 -42.04
N LEU A 133 16.57 16.65 -41.37
CA LEU A 133 15.92 15.50 -42.01
C LEU A 133 14.49 15.83 -42.47
N GLY A 134 13.81 16.75 -41.77
CA GLY A 134 12.44 17.19 -42.09
C GLY A 134 11.36 16.44 -41.32
N HIS A 135 10.14 16.41 -41.87
CA HIS A 135 8.99 15.76 -41.25
C HIS A 135 8.98 14.26 -41.53
N VAL A 136 8.81 13.47 -40.48
CA VAL A 136 8.64 12.01 -40.57
C VAL A 136 7.28 11.64 -40.00
N ARG A 137 6.42 11.07 -40.84
CA ARG A 137 5.10 10.57 -40.45
C ARG A 137 5.17 9.07 -40.21
N ALA A 138 4.52 8.61 -39.14
CA ALA A 138 4.39 7.21 -38.84
C ALA A 138 3.52 6.51 -39.88
N ALA A 139 3.98 5.34 -40.28
CA ALA A 139 3.28 4.45 -41.17
C ALA A 139 2.01 3.89 -40.50
N ALA A 140 1.02 3.51 -41.31
CA ALA A 140 -0.24 2.99 -40.80
C ALA A 140 0.00 1.73 -39.93
N GLY A 141 -0.47 1.74 -38.69
CA GLY A 141 -0.31 0.61 -37.76
C GLY A 141 0.81 0.78 -36.73
N PHE A 142 1.65 1.82 -36.83
CA PHE A 142 2.63 2.13 -35.79
C PHE A 142 1.96 2.33 -34.42
N ARG A 143 2.38 1.58 -33.40
CA ARG A 143 1.96 1.82 -32.02
C ARG A 143 3.16 1.87 -31.09
N LEU A 144 3.01 2.67 -30.06
CA LEU A 144 3.96 2.75 -28.96
C LEU A 144 3.36 1.98 -27.79
N ILE A 145 4.12 1.04 -27.28
CA ILE A 145 3.79 0.25 -26.09
C ILE A 145 4.91 0.48 -25.10
N ALA A 146 4.58 0.96 -23.91
CA ALA A 146 5.55 1.18 -22.87
C ALA A 146 5.28 0.25 -21.69
N ALA A 147 6.30 -0.06 -20.90
CA ALA A 147 6.15 -0.79 -19.65
C ALA A 147 6.76 0.01 -18.50
N MET A 148 6.10 -0.04 -17.34
CA MET A 148 6.63 0.58 -16.12
C MET A 148 6.28 -0.24 -14.89
N ASN A 149 7.13 -0.11 -13.87
CA ASN A 149 6.92 -0.70 -12.56
C ASN A 149 6.44 0.38 -11.59
N PRO A 150 5.24 0.24 -10.98
CA PRO A 150 4.72 1.26 -10.06
C PRO A 150 5.55 1.41 -8.78
N PHE A 151 6.37 0.41 -8.45
CA PHE A 151 7.16 0.39 -7.22
C PHE A 151 8.57 0.99 -7.33
N ASP A 152 9.03 1.32 -8.54
CA ASP A 152 10.36 1.91 -8.78
C ASP A 152 10.45 3.41 -8.43
N ALA A 153 9.63 3.90 -7.50
CA ALA A 153 9.52 5.32 -7.16
C ALA A 153 10.77 5.95 -6.49
N ILE A 154 11.80 5.16 -6.16
CA ILE A 154 13.05 5.68 -5.57
C ILE A 154 14.05 5.93 -6.71
N GLY A 155 14.29 7.20 -7.02
CA GLY A 155 15.28 7.63 -8.02
C GLY A 155 14.81 7.61 -9.48
N THR A 156 13.53 7.35 -9.75
CA THR A 156 12.97 7.44 -11.12
C THR A 156 12.08 8.68 -11.29
N ALA A 157 12.10 9.26 -12.49
CA ALA A 157 11.28 10.43 -12.80
C ALA A 157 9.81 10.00 -12.92
N ARG A 158 8.89 10.79 -12.38
CA ARG A 158 7.46 10.54 -12.62
C ARG A 158 7.18 10.83 -14.09
N VAL A 159 6.51 9.90 -14.77
CA VAL A 159 6.02 10.15 -16.14
C VAL A 159 5.07 11.34 -16.10
N GLY A 160 5.39 12.38 -16.89
CA GLY A 160 4.61 13.61 -16.95
C GLY A 160 3.18 13.36 -17.44
N GLN A 161 2.22 14.15 -16.95
CA GLN A 161 0.80 14.07 -17.35
C GLN A 161 0.61 14.18 -18.86
N ALA A 162 1.46 14.99 -19.54
CA ALA A 162 1.43 15.12 -20.99
C ALA A 162 1.61 13.78 -21.72
N ILE A 163 2.43 12.89 -21.20
CA ILE A 163 2.64 11.55 -21.79
C ILE A 163 1.54 10.59 -21.34
N ALA A 164 1.18 10.62 -20.05
CA ALA A 164 0.18 9.71 -19.48
C ALA A 164 -1.20 9.86 -20.14
N ASP A 165 -1.68 11.08 -20.38
CA ASP A 165 -3.02 11.33 -20.94
C ASP A 165 -3.16 10.87 -22.40
N ARG A 166 -2.05 10.56 -23.08
CA ARG A 166 -2.02 10.16 -24.50
C ARG A 166 -1.93 8.64 -24.70
N MET A 167 -1.88 7.87 -23.63
CA MET A 167 -1.76 6.41 -23.67
C MET A 167 -2.85 5.74 -22.85
N CYS A 168 -3.38 4.64 -23.36
CA CYS A 168 -4.24 3.76 -22.59
C CYS A 168 -3.40 3.00 -21.55
N ARG A 169 -3.94 2.79 -20.35
CA ARG A 169 -3.24 2.11 -19.26
C ARG A 169 -3.81 0.72 -19.06
N VAL A 170 -2.98 -0.31 -19.15
CA VAL A 170 -3.32 -1.71 -18.82
C VAL A 170 -2.50 -2.11 -17.59
N VAL A 171 -3.19 -2.47 -16.53
CA VAL A 171 -2.57 -2.83 -15.25
C VAL A 171 -2.44 -4.36 -15.16
N LEU A 172 -1.25 -4.84 -14.85
CA LEU A 172 -0.95 -6.26 -14.66
C LEU A 172 -0.64 -6.52 -13.18
N GLY A 173 -1.37 -7.45 -12.59
CA GLY A 173 -1.06 -8.04 -11.28
C GLY A 173 -0.17 -9.27 -11.40
N TYR A 174 0.23 -9.81 -10.26
CA TYR A 174 0.72 -11.19 -10.22
C TYR A 174 -0.44 -12.16 -10.49
N GLN A 175 -0.15 -13.25 -11.18
CA GLN A 175 -1.14 -14.28 -11.46
C GLN A 175 -1.52 -15.09 -10.19
N ASP A 176 -2.62 -15.84 -10.28
CA ASP A 176 -3.02 -16.77 -9.23
C ASP A 176 -2.00 -17.91 -9.07
N ALA A 177 -2.14 -18.68 -7.99
CA ALA A 177 -1.19 -19.73 -7.65
C ALA A 177 -1.17 -20.86 -8.71
N ALA A 178 -2.29 -21.16 -9.37
CA ALA A 178 -2.35 -22.20 -10.39
C ALA A 178 -1.58 -21.78 -11.64
N ALA A 179 -1.77 -20.54 -12.08
CA ALA A 179 -1.04 -19.93 -13.18
C ALA A 179 0.45 -19.82 -12.88
N GLU A 180 0.85 -19.40 -11.68
CA GLU A 180 2.27 -19.35 -11.28
C GLU A 180 2.92 -20.74 -11.29
N ARG A 181 2.23 -21.76 -10.76
CA ARG A 181 2.71 -23.16 -10.84
C ARG A 181 2.86 -23.63 -12.29
N ALA A 182 1.90 -23.31 -13.16
CA ALA A 182 1.96 -23.65 -14.57
C ALA A 182 3.11 -22.93 -15.30
N ILE A 183 3.37 -21.66 -15.00
CA ILE A 183 4.51 -20.90 -15.54
C ILE A 183 5.82 -21.56 -15.12
N VAL A 184 6.01 -21.82 -13.82
CA VAL A 184 7.24 -22.43 -13.31
C VAL A 184 7.43 -23.83 -13.88
N GLY A 185 6.36 -24.63 -13.96
CA GLY A 185 6.38 -25.96 -14.56
C GLY A 185 6.77 -25.95 -16.04
N ALA A 186 6.21 -25.03 -16.82
CA ALA A 186 6.55 -24.87 -18.23
C ALA A 186 8.01 -24.45 -18.47
N VAL A 187 8.62 -23.70 -17.54
CA VAL A 187 10.01 -23.24 -17.64
C VAL A 187 11.01 -24.29 -17.12
N THR A 188 10.68 -24.95 -16.01
CA THR A 188 11.64 -25.80 -15.28
C THR A 188 11.48 -27.30 -15.54
N GLY A 189 10.27 -27.76 -15.87
CA GLY A 189 9.95 -29.20 -15.96
C GLY A 189 10.08 -29.96 -14.63
N ALA A 190 10.15 -29.25 -13.49
CA ALA A 190 10.42 -29.85 -12.19
C ALA A 190 9.20 -30.59 -11.56
N PRO A 191 9.42 -31.44 -10.54
CA PRO A 191 8.33 -32.10 -9.83
C PRO A 191 7.33 -31.11 -9.19
N PRO A 192 6.01 -31.41 -9.21
CA PRO A 192 4.97 -30.53 -8.65
C PRO A 192 5.19 -30.12 -7.19
N ALA A 193 5.81 -30.98 -6.39
CA ALA A 193 6.10 -30.69 -4.99
C ALA A 193 7.09 -29.52 -4.82
N LEU A 194 8.18 -29.49 -5.63
CA LEU A 194 9.16 -28.40 -5.59
C LEU A 194 8.54 -27.10 -6.09
N ILE A 195 7.77 -27.18 -7.17
CA ILE A 195 7.05 -26.04 -7.74
C ILE A 195 6.06 -25.47 -6.72
N GLY A 196 5.29 -26.34 -6.05
CA GLY A 196 4.32 -25.96 -5.03
C GLY A 196 4.97 -25.20 -3.87
N LEU A 197 6.08 -25.72 -3.33
CA LEU A 197 6.84 -25.05 -2.28
C LEU A 197 7.36 -23.69 -2.73
N ALA A 198 8.00 -23.62 -3.91
CA ALA A 198 8.59 -22.38 -4.40
C ALA A 198 7.55 -21.28 -4.66
N VAL A 199 6.39 -21.65 -5.21
CA VAL A 199 5.27 -20.72 -5.39
C VAL A 199 4.71 -20.25 -4.05
N ARG A 200 4.55 -21.14 -3.05
CA ARG A 200 4.11 -20.73 -1.69
C ARG A 200 5.09 -19.73 -1.07
N LEU A 201 6.39 -20.02 -1.07
CA LEU A 201 7.44 -19.13 -0.55
C LEU A 201 7.39 -17.73 -1.18
N VAL A 202 7.34 -17.69 -2.52
CA VAL A 202 7.32 -16.43 -3.25
C VAL A 202 6.04 -15.65 -3.01
N ARG A 203 4.88 -16.31 -2.94
CA ARG A 203 3.60 -15.64 -2.65
C ARG A 203 3.57 -15.09 -1.23
N ALA A 204 3.98 -15.91 -0.25
CA ALA A 204 4.09 -15.47 1.14
C ALA A 204 5.05 -14.28 1.29
N SER A 205 6.14 -14.22 0.50
CA SER A 205 7.02 -13.04 0.50
C SER A 205 6.34 -11.74 0.06
N ARG A 206 5.25 -11.79 -0.70
CA ARG A 206 4.49 -10.60 -1.14
C ARG A 206 3.46 -10.15 -0.11
N GLU A 207 3.05 -11.06 0.76
CA GLU A 207 2.04 -10.85 1.80
C GLU A 207 2.68 -10.60 3.18
N HIS A 208 3.99 -10.88 3.30
CA HIS A 208 4.74 -10.73 4.55
C HIS A 208 4.82 -9.26 5.00
N ARG A 209 4.43 -8.98 6.24
CA ARG A 209 4.33 -7.62 6.83
C ARG A 209 5.63 -6.80 6.74
N ASP A 210 6.78 -7.47 6.85
CA ASP A 210 8.09 -6.82 6.85
C ASP A 210 8.63 -6.59 5.43
N VAL A 211 7.89 -7.02 4.40
CA VAL A 211 8.31 -6.93 2.99
C VAL A 211 7.53 -5.82 2.29
N ARG A 212 8.27 -4.82 1.79
CA ARG A 212 7.74 -3.78 0.90
C ARG A 212 7.54 -4.27 -0.53
N MET A 213 8.41 -5.16 -1.00
CA MET A 213 8.30 -5.78 -2.33
C MET A 213 8.72 -7.24 -2.26
N GLY A 214 7.76 -8.14 -2.45
CA GLY A 214 8.01 -9.58 -2.52
C GLY A 214 8.56 -10.03 -3.87
N SER A 215 9.02 -11.27 -3.92
CA SER A 215 9.61 -11.85 -5.12
C SER A 215 8.56 -12.15 -6.20
N SER A 216 8.95 -12.19 -7.47
CA SER A 216 8.06 -12.54 -8.59
C SER A 216 8.12 -14.04 -8.92
N VAL A 217 7.33 -14.49 -9.89
CA VAL A 217 7.40 -15.88 -10.41
C VAL A 217 8.81 -16.27 -10.92
N ARG A 218 9.65 -15.27 -11.28
CA ARG A 218 11.08 -15.50 -11.59
C ARG A 218 11.86 -16.02 -10.39
N GLY A 219 11.54 -15.55 -9.18
CA GLY A 219 12.11 -16.07 -7.95
C GLY A 219 11.74 -17.53 -7.69
N ALA A 220 10.49 -17.91 -8.01
CA ALA A 220 10.04 -19.29 -7.86
C ALA A 220 10.75 -20.21 -8.86
N THR A 221 10.96 -19.73 -10.09
CA THR A 221 11.70 -20.45 -11.14
C THR A 221 13.12 -20.76 -10.67
N ASP A 222 13.86 -19.75 -10.21
CA ASP A 222 15.23 -19.93 -9.77
C ASP A 222 15.33 -20.78 -8.50
N LEU A 223 14.39 -20.61 -7.57
CA LEU A 223 14.31 -21.43 -6.37
C LEU A 223 14.13 -22.92 -6.72
N VAL A 224 13.24 -23.25 -7.65
CA VAL A 224 13.05 -24.64 -8.10
C VAL A 224 14.33 -25.21 -8.71
N LEU A 225 15.00 -24.45 -9.58
CA LEU A 225 16.23 -24.90 -10.23
C LEU A 225 17.37 -25.11 -9.22
N LEU A 226 17.55 -24.17 -8.29
CA LEU A 226 18.57 -24.26 -7.24
C LEU A 226 18.27 -25.38 -6.25
N LEU A 227 17.01 -25.52 -5.82
CA LEU A 227 16.59 -26.56 -4.90
C LEU A 227 16.76 -27.95 -5.51
N GLY A 228 16.32 -28.16 -6.75
CA GLY A 228 16.53 -29.42 -7.46
C GLY A 228 18.02 -29.77 -7.56
N GLY A 229 18.85 -28.81 -8.01
CA GLY A 229 20.29 -29.03 -8.10
C GLY A 229 20.97 -29.32 -6.76
N LEU A 230 20.56 -28.64 -5.68
CA LEU A 230 21.13 -28.88 -4.35
C LEU A 230 20.68 -30.21 -3.75
N LEU A 231 19.42 -30.63 -3.96
CA LEU A 231 18.94 -31.95 -3.55
C LEU A 231 19.74 -33.05 -4.25
N ASP A 232 19.97 -32.91 -5.56
CA ASP A 232 20.75 -33.87 -6.34
C ASP A 232 22.20 -33.96 -5.84
N VAL A 233 22.87 -32.81 -5.65
CA VAL A 233 24.26 -32.77 -5.16
C VAL A 233 24.39 -33.34 -3.74
N ARG A 234 23.36 -33.21 -2.91
CA ARG A 234 23.32 -33.74 -1.54
C ARG A 234 22.78 -35.17 -1.44
N GLY A 235 22.37 -35.78 -2.56
CA GLY A 235 21.81 -37.14 -2.57
C GLY A 235 20.45 -37.27 -1.88
N GLN A 236 19.65 -36.21 -1.85
CA GLN A 236 18.36 -36.15 -1.17
C GLN A 236 17.22 -36.46 -2.15
N SER A 237 16.39 -37.46 -1.85
CA SER A 237 15.33 -37.94 -2.77
C SER A 237 14.06 -37.08 -2.81
N GLY A 238 14.17 -35.78 -2.49
CA GLY A 238 13.07 -34.81 -2.50
C GLY A 238 12.85 -34.12 -1.14
N LEU A 239 11.71 -33.44 -1.00
CA LEU A 239 11.40 -32.60 0.18
C LEU A 239 11.23 -33.37 1.50
N GLY A 240 10.98 -34.69 1.43
CA GLY A 240 10.85 -35.55 2.61
C GLY A 240 12.16 -36.15 3.11
N ALA A 241 13.28 -35.90 2.43
CA ALA A 241 14.59 -36.41 2.85
C ALA A 241 15.10 -35.69 4.10
N GLU A 242 15.89 -36.40 4.91
CA GLU A 242 16.59 -35.79 6.05
C GLU A 242 17.50 -34.64 5.55
N GLY A 243 17.42 -33.49 6.21
CA GLY A 243 18.16 -32.29 5.82
C GLY A 243 17.58 -31.52 4.61
N ALA A 244 16.44 -31.92 4.06
CA ALA A 244 15.87 -31.25 2.87
C ALA A 244 15.39 -29.83 3.17
N ARG A 245 15.02 -29.54 4.43
CA ARG A 245 14.60 -28.21 4.87
C ARG A 245 15.76 -27.22 4.85
N GLU A 246 16.92 -27.63 5.35
CA GLU A 246 18.16 -26.86 5.30
C GLU A 246 18.57 -26.62 3.84
N THR A 247 18.44 -27.63 2.98
CA THR A 247 18.67 -27.48 1.53
C THR A 247 17.73 -26.47 0.88
N ALA A 248 16.46 -26.47 1.25
CA ALA A 248 15.51 -25.49 0.75
C ALA A 248 15.78 -24.08 1.29
N ARG A 249 16.25 -23.94 2.53
CA ARG A 249 16.70 -22.67 3.09
C ARG A 249 17.87 -22.10 2.28
N ASP A 250 18.89 -22.91 2.01
CA ASP A 250 20.05 -22.50 1.20
C ASP A 250 19.63 -22.06 -0.21
N ALA A 251 18.72 -22.82 -0.84
CA ALA A 251 18.17 -22.48 -2.14
C ALA A 251 17.35 -21.18 -2.09
N ALA A 252 16.54 -20.98 -1.05
CA ALA A 252 15.70 -19.80 -0.88
C ALA A 252 16.53 -18.54 -0.65
N TYR A 253 17.61 -18.60 0.13
CA TYR A 253 18.54 -17.49 0.30
C TYR A 253 19.16 -17.08 -1.04
N ALA A 254 19.69 -18.05 -1.77
CA ALA A 254 20.31 -17.80 -3.07
C ALA A 254 19.30 -17.24 -4.11
N ALA A 255 18.06 -17.73 -4.11
CA ALA A 255 17.05 -17.35 -5.09
C ALA A 255 16.29 -16.05 -4.77
N LEU A 256 16.07 -15.75 -3.48
CA LEU A 256 15.08 -14.77 -3.03
C LEU A 256 15.67 -13.57 -2.27
N SER A 257 16.81 -13.69 -1.58
CA SER A 257 17.33 -12.61 -0.73
C SER A 257 17.51 -11.28 -1.47
N GLY A 258 18.04 -11.32 -2.69
CA GLY A 258 18.21 -10.12 -3.54
C GLY A 258 16.94 -9.63 -4.24
N ARG A 259 15.83 -10.37 -4.13
CA ARG A 259 14.55 -10.11 -4.82
C ARG A 259 13.44 -9.67 -3.89
N ILE A 260 13.70 -9.70 -2.59
CA ILE A 260 12.81 -9.21 -1.56
C ILE A 260 13.36 -7.86 -1.09
N ARG A 261 12.51 -6.84 -1.05
CA ARG A 261 12.82 -5.56 -0.42
C ARG A 261 12.08 -5.48 0.91
N VAL A 262 12.84 -5.52 1.99
CA VAL A 262 12.33 -5.28 3.34
C VAL A 262 11.80 -3.84 3.44
N ALA A 263 10.76 -3.64 4.24
CA ALA A 263 10.15 -2.34 4.46
C ALA A 263 11.09 -1.36 5.20
N ASP A 264 10.97 -0.07 4.86
CA ASP A 264 11.80 0.97 5.46
C ASP A 264 11.54 1.02 6.99
N GLY A 265 12.61 0.95 7.79
CA GLY A 265 12.51 0.96 9.25
C GLY A 265 12.38 -0.41 9.92
N VAL A 266 12.40 -1.50 9.15
CA VAL A 266 12.51 -2.86 9.70
C VAL A 266 13.98 -3.27 9.78
N GLU A 267 14.44 -3.72 10.96
CA GLU A 267 15.83 -4.13 11.20
C GLU A 267 16.15 -5.59 10.80
N ARG A 268 15.16 -6.34 10.30
CA ARG A 268 15.34 -7.73 9.84
C ARG A 268 16.04 -7.77 8.48
N THR A 269 16.89 -8.77 8.29
CA THR A 269 17.47 -9.05 6.97
C THR A 269 16.46 -9.79 6.08
N PRO A 270 16.62 -9.74 4.74
CA PRO A 270 15.83 -10.57 3.83
C PRO A 270 15.89 -12.07 4.18
N GLU A 271 17.05 -12.57 4.61
CA GLU A 271 17.26 -13.96 5.04
C GLU A 271 16.41 -14.32 6.25
N ALA A 272 16.36 -13.43 7.25
CA ALA A 272 15.54 -13.64 8.45
C ALA A 272 14.04 -13.62 8.15
N VAL A 273 13.61 -12.90 7.11
CA VAL A 273 12.24 -12.94 6.60
C VAL A 273 11.98 -14.23 5.82
N ILE A 274 12.94 -14.66 5.01
CA ILE A 274 12.84 -15.94 4.28
C ILE A 274 12.72 -17.12 5.24
N ASP A 275 13.46 -17.11 6.35
CA ASP A 275 13.36 -18.15 7.39
C ASP A 275 11.95 -18.24 7.98
N ASP A 276 11.37 -17.10 8.36
CA ASP A 276 10.02 -16.97 8.92
C ASP A 276 8.97 -17.52 7.95
N ILE A 277 9.07 -17.12 6.69
CA ILE A 277 8.18 -17.62 5.65
C ILE A 277 8.39 -19.12 5.45
N LEU A 278 9.64 -19.60 5.44
CA LEU A 278 9.94 -21.01 5.27
C LEU A 278 9.38 -21.83 6.43
N ASP A 279 9.43 -21.34 7.66
CA ASP A 279 8.80 -21.95 8.84
C ASP A 279 7.29 -22.12 8.64
N ASP A 280 6.62 -21.10 8.12
CA ASP A 280 5.17 -21.12 7.92
C ASP A 280 4.71 -22.02 6.76
N VAL A 281 5.51 -22.12 5.68
CA VAL A 281 5.07 -22.78 4.42
C VAL A 281 5.70 -24.15 4.19
N TRP A 282 6.61 -24.59 5.07
CA TRP A 282 7.20 -25.92 5.01
C TRP A 282 6.11 -26.97 5.20
N PRO A 283 6.01 -27.98 4.31
CA PRO A 283 5.05 -29.05 4.52
C PRO A 283 5.38 -29.79 5.82
N GLU A 284 4.43 -29.80 6.77
CA GLU A 284 4.56 -30.64 7.96
C GLU A 284 4.76 -32.10 7.52
N THR A 285 5.80 -32.75 8.04
CA THR A 285 6.07 -34.16 7.77
C THR A 285 4.99 -35.02 8.40
N GLY A 286 3.97 -35.35 7.63
CA GLY A 286 2.99 -36.39 7.89
C GLY A 286 2.58 -37.06 6.58
N PRO A 287 2.17 -38.34 6.58
CA PRO A 287 1.54 -38.91 5.40
C PRO A 287 0.32 -38.04 5.03
N PRO A 288 0.03 -37.85 3.73
CA PRO A 288 -1.14 -37.07 3.34
C PRO A 288 -2.39 -37.66 4.01
N PRO A 289 -3.31 -36.84 4.53
CA PRO A 289 -4.61 -37.34 4.94
C PRO A 289 -5.25 -38.07 3.75
N PRO A 290 -5.84 -39.25 3.95
CA PRO A 290 -6.62 -39.88 2.91
C PRO A 290 -7.85 -39.00 2.70
N ASP A 291 -7.80 -38.13 1.70
CA ASP A 291 -8.93 -37.56 0.95
C ASP A 291 -8.52 -36.22 0.27
N GLU A 292 -7.65 -36.30 -0.73
CA GLU A 292 -7.57 -35.32 -1.84
C GLU A 292 -7.35 -36.08 -3.16
N GLN A 293 -8.16 -37.12 -3.38
CA GLN A 293 -8.44 -37.59 -4.74
C GLN A 293 -9.74 -36.90 -5.17
N ASP A 294 -9.68 -36.14 -6.26
CA ASP A 294 -10.86 -35.59 -6.91
C ASP A 294 -11.95 -36.67 -7.00
N PRO A 295 -13.19 -36.42 -6.51
CA PRO A 295 -14.25 -37.40 -6.66
C PRO A 295 -14.48 -37.63 -8.16
N PRO A 296 -14.59 -38.90 -8.62
CA PRO A 296 -14.91 -39.18 -10.01
C PRO A 296 -16.29 -38.60 -10.35
N PRO A 297 -16.54 -38.20 -11.61
CA PRO A 297 -17.80 -37.58 -11.99
C PRO A 297 -18.95 -38.56 -11.74
N ALA A 298 -19.97 -38.11 -11.00
CA ALA A 298 -21.14 -38.90 -10.66
C ALA A 298 -21.96 -39.24 -11.92
N GLU A 299 -22.17 -40.54 -12.16
CA GLU A 299 -23.20 -41.02 -13.07
C GLU A 299 -24.60 -40.82 -12.44
N PRO A 300 -25.64 -40.54 -13.24
CA PRO A 300 -26.99 -40.33 -12.73
C PRO A 300 -27.70 -41.68 -12.56
N ASP A 301 -28.37 -41.88 -11.43
CA ASP A 301 -29.32 -43.00 -11.25
C ASP A 301 -30.57 -42.51 -10.49
N PRO A 302 -31.75 -43.16 -10.65
CA PRO A 302 -33.01 -42.49 -10.85
C PRO A 302 -33.88 -42.62 -9.59
N GLY A 303 -35.01 -41.93 -9.59
CA GLY A 303 -35.82 -41.75 -8.40
C GLY A 303 -36.48 -43.00 -7.81
N ASP A 304 -36.83 -42.86 -6.54
CA ASP A 304 -38.05 -43.35 -5.88
C ASP A 304 -38.10 -42.56 -4.54
N GLY A 305 -39.15 -41.89 -4.06
CA GLY A 305 -40.57 -42.20 -4.12
C GLY A 305 -41.05 -42.61 -2.72
N SER A 306 -41.90 -41.76 -2.11
CA SER A 306 -42.68 -42.00 -0.86
C SER A 306 -41.92 -41.92 0.49
N GLY A 307 -42.45 -41.44 1.62
CA GLY A 307 -43.77 -40.90 1.96
C GLY A 307 -44.05 -41.04 3.47
N LYS A 308 -44.46 -39.92 4.11
CA LYS A 308 -45.40 -39.75 5.27
C LYS A 308 -45.09 -40.28 6.70
N GLY A 309 -45.44 -39.39 7.67
CA GLY A 309 -46.08 -39.71 8.97
C GLY A 309 -45.31 -39.22 10.21
N GLU A 310 -45.57 -38.03 10.78
CA GLU A 310 -46.62 -37.65 11.78
C GLU A 310 -46.28 -37.94 13.26
N GLY A 311 -46.36 -36.90 14.11
CA GLY A 311 -46.43 -37.01 15.58
C GLY A 311 -45.92 -35.76 16.36
N PRO A 312 -46.79 -34.95 17.01
CA PRO A 312 -46.45 -33.62 17.58
C PRO A 312 -46.44 -33.61 19.14
N PRO A 313 -46.55 -32.47 19.89
CA PRO A 313 -45.53 -32.04 20.86
C PRO A 313 -46.00 -31.97 22.33
N GLU A 314 -45.08 -31.72 23.29
CA GLU A 314 -45.44 -31.36 24.68
C GLU A 314 -44.65 -30.16 25.23
N SER A 315 -45.37 -29.31 25.96
CA SER A 315 -44.98 -28.19 26.83
C SER A 315 -46.14 -28.00 27.83
N PRO A 316 -46.03 -27.20 28.91
CA PRO A 316 -44.88 -26.85 29.76
C PRO A 316 -45.23 -26.96 31.28
N ALA A 317 -44.26 -26.80 32.19
CA ALA A 317 -44.52 -26.51 33.61
C ALA A 317 -43.38 -25.70 34.26
N GLY A 318 -43.72 -24.60 34.93
CA GLY A 318 -42.92 -23.96 36.00
C GLY A 318 -43.68 -24.07 37.34
N PRO A 319 -43.42 -23.25 38.38
CA PRO A 319 -42.28 -22.36 38.67
C PRO A 319 -41.70 -22.55 40.12
N ASP A 320 -40.83 -21.61 40.53
CA ASP A 320 -40.39 -21.24 41.90
C ASP A 320 -39.29 -22.03 42.63
N SER A 321 -38.15 -21.34 42.85
CA SER A 321 -37.66 -21.07 44.22
C SER A 321 -36.51 -20.05 44.23
N ALA A 322 -36.73 -18.98 44.97
CA ALA A 322 -35.72 -18.00 45.36
C ALA A 322 -34.93 -18.48 46.59
N SER A 323 -33.61 -18.30 46.60
CA SER A 323 -32.86 -17.70 47.74
C SER A 323 -31.34 -17.91 47.59
N SER A 324 -30.59 -16.81 47.52
CA SER A 324 -29.47 -16.52 48.42
C SER A 324 -28.77 -15.22 47.99
N LEU A 325 -29.13 -14.14 48.69
CA LEU A 325 -28.36 -12.91 48.73
C LEU A 325 -27.55 -12.87 50.02
N ARG A 326 -26.33 -12.32 49.90
CA ARG A 326 -25.37 -11.88 50.95
C ARG A 326 -24.42 -12.99 51.42
N ARG A 327 -23.09 -12.83 51.47
CA ARG A 327 -22.24 -11.63 51.57
C ARG A 327 -20.79 -12.09 51.30
N ASP A 328 -20.01 -11.40 50.46
CA ASP A 328 -18.85 -10.64 50.94
C ASP A 328 -18.07 -9.92 49.83
N ARG A 329 -17.82 -8.64 50.11
CA ARG A 329 -16.94 -7.75 49.38
C ARG A 329 -15.49 -8.09 49.74
N ARG A 330 -14.62 -8.24 48.73
CA ARG A 330 -13.22 -7.78 48.71
C ARG A 330 -12.62 -8.05 47.32
N GLY A 331 -12.01 -7.03 46.72
CA GLY A 331 -11.18 -7.15 45.53
C GLY A 331 -11.72 -6.35 44.34
N GLY A 332 -11.22 -5.11 44.19
CA GLY A 332 -11.44 -4.31 42.99
C GLY A 332 -10.73 -4.91 41.78
N GLY A 333 -11.47 -5.06 40.70
CA GLY A 333 -11.00 -5.39 39.37
C GLY A 333 -12.18 -5.20 38.43
N SER A 334 -12.19 -4.11 37.69
CA SER A 334 -13.19 -3.84 36.65
C SER A 334 -13.16 -4.98 35.65
N THR A 335 -14.08 -5.93 35.78
CA THR A 335 -14.27 -7.03 34.83
C THR A 335 -14.76 -6.42 33.52
N ARG A 336 -13.83 -6.33 32.56
CA ARG A 336 -14.05 -5.91 31.16
C ARG A 336 -15.32 -6.57 30.64
N ARG A 337 -16.40 -5.78 30.51
CA ARG A 337 -17.71 -6.26 30.06
C ARG A 337 -17.62 -6.60 28.57
N GLN A 338 -17.64 -7.88 28.26
CA GLN A 338 -17.57 -8.36 26.89
C GLN A 338 -18.99 -8.37 26.29
N THR A 339 -19.14 -7.92 25.04
CA THR A 339 -20.45 -7.85 24.34
C THR A 339 -20.82 -9.23 23.79
N SER A 340 -22.02 -9.71 24.08
CA SER A 340 -22.49 -11.04 23.64
C SER A 340 -23.05 -11.02 22.21
N ARG A 341 -23.08 -12.17 21.52
CA ARG A 341 -23.65 -12.31 20.16
C ARG A 341 -25.10 -11.79 20.06
N ARG A 342 -25.95 -12.12 21.04
CA ARG A 342 -27.35 -11.62 21.11
C ARG A 342 -27.41 -10.09 21.22
N GLU A 343 -26.47 -9.48 21.92
CA GLU A 343 -26.38 -8.03 22.07
C GLU A 343 -25.87 -7.36 20.79
N MET A 344 -25.04 -8.04 19.99
CA MET A 344 -24.58 -7.55 18.68
C MET A 344 -25.70 -7.63 17.63
N ALA A 345 -26.41 -8.76 17.54
CA ALA A 345 -27.56 -8.92 16.64
C ALA A 345 -28.68 -7.92 16.93
N ALA A 346 -28.83 -7.49 18.20
CA ALA A 346 -29.79 -6.45 18.57
C ALA A 346 -29.33 -5.02 18.26
N ARG A 347 -28.02 -4.79 18.10
CA ARG A 347 -27.44 -3.46 17.85
C ARG A 347 -27.15 -3.18 16.38
N HIS A 348 -26.90 -4.23 15.59
CA HIS A 348 -26.49 -4.14 14.20
C HIS A 348 -27.34 -5.09 13.36
N GLU A 349 -28.15 -4.55 12.47
CA GLU A 349 -29.06 -5.31 11.61
C GLU A 349 -28.30 -6.28 10.69
N ALA A 350 -27.16 -5.84 10.14
CA ALA A 350 -26.29 -6.62 9.26
C ALA A 350 -25.38 -7.63 10.01
N PHE A 351 -25.50 -7.77 11.33
CA PHE A 351 -24.58 -8.62 12.11
C PHE A 351 -24.62 -10.10 11.68
N GLU A 352 -25.82 -10.66 11.48
CA GLU A 352 -25.97 -12.08 11.12
C GLU A 352 -25.49 -12.36 9.68
N GLU A 353 -25.48 -11.37 8.80
CA GLU A 353 -24.93 -11.48 7.44
C GLU A 353 -23.39 -11.40 7.44
N VAL A 354 -22.82 -10.52 8.28
CA VAL A 354 -21.37 -10.31 8.39
C VAL A 354 -20.68 -11.38 9.25
N SER A 355 -21.38 -11.99 10.19
CA SER A 355 -20.87 -13.06 11.05
C SER A 355 -21.91 -14.18 11.15
N PRO A 356 -22.08 -15.00 10.10
CA PRO A 356 -23.14 -16.02 10.03
C PRO A 356 -22.94 -17.14 11.04
N GLU A 357 -21.69 -17.57 11.28
CA GLU A 357 -21.36 -18.61 12.25
C GLU A 357 -20.63 -18.05 13.49
N VAL A 358 -20.37 -18.89 14.49
CA VAL A 358 -19.60 -18.51 15.68
C VAL A 358 -18.11 -18.46 15.32
N GLY A 359 -17.44 -17.34 15.61
CA GLY A 359 -16.02 -17.17 15.31
C GLY A 359 -15.72 -16.72 13.87
N GLU A 360 -16.69 -16.81 12.96
CA GLU A 360 -16.52 -16.47 11.55
C GLU A 360 -16.89 -14.99 11.26
N LEU A 361 -16.11 -14.38 10.37
CA LEU A 361 -16.36 -13.06 9.80
C LEU A 361 -16.28 -13.18 8.28
N ASP A 362 -17.39 -12.91 7.60
CA ASP A 362 -17.48 -12.89 6.14
C ASP A 362 -16.99 -11.52 5.63
N GLU A 363 -15.81 -11.53 4.99
CA GLU A 363 -15.20 -10.31 4.45
C GLU A 363 -15.93 -9.78 3.20
N GLU A 364 -16.60 -10.63 2.42
CA GLU A 364 -17.36 -10.22 1.24
C GLU A 364 -18.66 -9.54 1.65
N ALA A 365 -19.39 -10.11 2.62
CA ALA A 365 -20.57 -9.49 3.22
C ALA A 365 -20.22 -8.17 3.91
N PHE A 366 -19.08 -8.11 4.62
CA PHE A 366 -18.59 -6.86 5.20
C PHE A 366 -18.24 -5.81 4.13
N ALA A 367 -17.61 -6.21 3.03
CA ALA A 367 -17.29 -5.31 1.93
C ALA A 367 -18.55 -4.76 1.24
N ALA A 368 -19.61 -5.57 1.10
CA ALA A 368 -20.91 -5.13 0.61
C ALA A 368 -21.52 -4.08 1.56
N LEU A 369 -21.53 -4.34 2.87
CA LEU A 369 -22.01 -3.39 3.86
C LEU A 369 -21.21 -2.07 3.85
N MET A 370 -19.87 -2.14 3.73
CA MET A 370 -19.03 -0.95 3.59
C MET A 370 -19.35 -0.10 2.34
N ALA A 371 -19.78 -0.74 1.26
CA ALA A 371 -20.17 -0.06 0.03
C ALA A 371 -21.53 0.63 0.16
N GLU A 372 -22.48 -0.02 0.84
CA GLU A 372 -23.84 0.48 1.10
C GLU A 372 -23.86 1.55 2.20
N ASP A 373 -23.35 1.22 3.39
CA ASP A 373 -23.30 2.08 4.56
C ASP A 373 -21.96 1.91 5.32
N ALA A 374 -21.01 2.78 4.98
CA ALA A 374 -19.68 2.78 5.58
C ALA A 374 -19.69 3.11 7.08
N ASP A 375 -20.68 3.87 7.57
CA ASP A 375 -20.74 4.27 8.97
C ASP A 375 -21.29 3.12 9.82
N ALA A 376 -22.34 2.44 9.35
CA ALA A 376 -22.86 1.23 9.97
C ALA A 376 -21.81 0.11 9.99
N ALA A 377 -21.12 -0.12 8.88
CA ALA A 377 -20.04 -1.09 8.80
C ALA A 377 -18.88 -0.78 9.77
N ALA A 378 -18.47 0.48 9.87
CA ALA A 378 -17.40 0.90 10.77
C ALA A 378 -17.80 0.77 12.25
N ALA A 379 -19.06 1.07 12.58
CA ALA A 379 -19.60 0.87 13.93
C ALA A 379 -19.66 -0.62 14.29
N LEU A 380 -20.15 -1.47 13.39
CA LEU A 380 -20.19 -2.92 13.55
C LEU A 380 -18.78 -3.50 13.76
N LEU A 381 -17.84 -3.14 12.91
CA LEU A 381 -16.46 -3.64 12.99
C LEU A 381 -15.78 -3.27 14.30
N THR A 382 -16.06 -2.08 14.83
CA THR A 382 -15.58 -1.63 16.14
C THR A 382 -16.13 -2.50 17.26
N ASP A 383 -17.44 -2.77 17.26
CA ASP A 383 -18.07 -3.60 18.29
C ASP A 383 -17.61 -5.07 18.21
N LEU A 384 -17.40 -5.59 16.99
CA LEU A 384 -16.81 -6.91 16.75
C LEU A 384 -15.37 -7.00 17.28
N ALA A 385 -14.56 -5.94 17.09
CA ALA A 385 -13.19 -5.87 17.62
C ALA A 385 -13.12 -5.88 19.17
N ALA A 386 -14.28 -5.75 19.82
CA ALA A 386 -14.49 -5.81 21.26
C ALA A 386 -15.39 -6.98 21.73
N ALA A 387 -15.68 -7.94 20.85
CA ALA A 387 -16.56 -9.09 21.10
C ALA A 387 -16.11 -9.98 22.29
N THR A 388 -17.05 -10.76 22.84
CA THR A 388 -16.77 -11.89 23.79
C THR A 388 -15.97 -13.01 23.14
N ASP A 389 -16.35 -13.36 21.93
CA ASP A 389 -15.70 -14.39 21.13
C ASP A 389 -14.24 -14.03 20.84
N ARG A 390 -13.30 -14.97 21.00
CA ARG A 390 -11.87 -14.72 20.81
C ARG A 390 -11.46 -14.69 19.34
N GLU A 391 -12.05 -15.56 18.54
CA GLU A 391 -11.72 -15.75 17.13
C GLU A 391 -12.32 -14.62 16.30
N LEU A 392 -13.60 -14.33 16.51
CA LEU A 392 -14.30 -13.21 15.87
C LEU A 392 -13.63 -11.87 16.20
N ARG A 393 -13.22 -11.67 17.46
CA ARG A 393 -12.49 -10.47 17.87
C ARG A 393 -11.13 -10.35 17.17
N ALA A 394 -10.42 -11.46 17.01
CA ALA A 394 -9.14 -11.47 16.33
C ALA A 394 -9.30 -11.18 14.82
N ALA A 395 -10.30 -11.79 14.18
CA ALA A 395 -10.66 -11.53 12.78
C ALA A 395 -11.05 -10.07 12.56
N ALA A 396 -11.96 -9.54 13.39
CA ALA A 396 -12.41 -8.15 13.31
C ALA A 396 -11.27 -7.14 13.49
N ARG A 397 -10.30 -7.40 14.39
CA ARG A 397 -9.12 -6.53 14.56
C ARG A 397 -8.21 -6.52 13.34
N ARG A 398 -7.97 -7.68 12.72
CA ARG A 398 -7.19 -7.76 11.47
C ARG A 398 -7.88 -7.00 10.34
N LEU A 399 -9.20 -7.17 10.21
CA LEU A 399 -9.99 -6.48 9.19
C LEU A 399 -10.03 -4.96 9.46
N ALA A 400 -10.22 -4.53 10.71
CA ALA A 400 -10.23 -3.12 11.10
C ALA A 400 -8.89 -2.43 10.81
N GLY A 401 -7.77 -3.11 11.07
CA GLY A 401 -6.45 -2.63 10.67
C GLY A 401 -6.41 -2.28 9.18
N ARG A 402 -6.82 -3.20 8.30
CA ARG A 402 -6.83 -2.95 6.84
C ARG A 402 -7.82 -1.86 6.43
N VAL A 403 -9.07 -1.96 6.89
CA VAL A 403 -10.18 -1.09 6.46
C VAL A 403 -9.99 0.34 6.95
N PHE A 404 -9.68 0.54 8.24
CA PHE A 404 -9.53 1.89 8.78
C PHE A 404 -8.26 2.58 8.28
N LEU A 405 -7.22 1.83 7.92
CA LEU A 405 -6.07 2.39 7.21
C LEU A 405 -6.43 2.84 5.79
N GLN A 406 -7.22 2.04 5.06
CA GLN A 406 -7.64 2.41 3.72
C GLN A 406 -8.49 3.68 3.73
N VAL A 407 -9.44 3.80 4.67
CA VAL A 407 -10.29 4.99 4.82
C VAL A 407 -9.50 6.18 5.37
N GLY A 408 -8.55 5.92 6.28
CA GLY A 408 -7.69 6.94 6.89
C GLY A 408 -6.59 7.50 5.98
N ARG A 409 -6.45 7.02 4.74
CA ARG A 409 -5.48 7.58 3.77
C ARG A 409 -5.85 9.02 3.41
N VAL A 410 -5.21 9.96 4.08
CA VAL A 410 -5.30 11.39 3.78
C VAL A 410 -4.58 11.66 2.45
N GLY A 411 -5.27 12.25 1.47
CA GLY A 411 -4.67 12.64 0.21
C GLY A 411 -3.55 13.66 0.43
N ARG A 412 -2.41 13.50 -0.24
CA ARG A 412 -1.31 14.49 -0.18
C ARG A 412 -1.78 15.79 -0.81
N THR A 413 -2.14 16.77 0.01
CA THR A 413 -2.36 18.13 -0.44
C THR A 413 -1.07 18.71 -0.98
N ARG A 414 -1.15 19.34 -2.16
CA ARG A 414 -0.09 20.23 -2.64
C ARG A 414 -0.12 21.47 -1.76
N THR A 415 0.65 21.49 -0.67
CA THR A 415 0.82 22.70 0.13
C THR A 415 1.51 23.77 -0.74
N ARG A 416 0.73 24.72 -1.27
CA ARG A 416 1.22 26.03 -1.73
C ARG A 416 1.51 26.87 -0.47
N GLY A 417 2.60 26.54 0.22
CA GLY A 417 3.10 27.29 1.38
C GLY A 417 4.49 27.81 1.11
N THR A 418 4.77 29.04 1.53
CA THR A 418 6.05 29.73 1.42
C THR A 418 7.19 28.86 1.93
N ARG A 419 7.98 28.32 0.99
CA ARG A 419 9.20 27.60 1.28
C ARG A 419 10.20 28.59 1.88
N ARG A 420 10.92 28.21 2.93
CA ARG A 420 12.02 29.04 3.45
C ARG A 420 13.30 28.65 2.73
N LEU A 421 14.01 29.65 2.23
CA LEU A 421 15.32 29.48 1.63
C LEU A 421 16.34 29.43 2.77
N VAL A 422 16.90 28.25 3.05
CA VAL A 422 17.85 28.04 4.16
C VAL A 422 19.23 27.71 3.59
N PRO A 423 20.32 28.28 4.13
CA PRO A 423 21.67 27.91 3.74
C PRO A 423 21.98 26.45 4.07
N ASP A 424 22.41 25.68 3.08
CA ASP A 424 22.87 24.30 3.17
C ASP A 424 24.34 24.22 2.74
N ARG A 425 25.12 23.41 3.45
CA ARG A 425 26.56 23.22 3.27
C ARG A 425 26.90 21.93 2.54
N ARG A 426 25.88 21.16 2.10
CA ARG A 426 26.05 19.83 1.48
C ARG A 426 26.12 19.83 -0.05
N GLY A 427 26.32 20.99 -0.67
CA GLY A 427 26.66 21.11 -2.10
C GLY A 427 25.49 21.05 -3.08
N ASP A 428 24.29 20.63 -2.66
CA ASP A 428 23.10 20.62 -3.50
C ASP A 428 22.13 21.76 -3.15
N GLY A 429 22.08 22.79 -4.00
CA GLY A 429 21.17 23.93 -3.87
C GLY A 429 21.61 25.13 -4.72
N ASP A 430 20.86 26.24 -4.62
CA ASP A 430 21.15 27.47 -5.36
C ASP A 430 22.32 28.23 -4.70
N LEU A 431 23.36 28.63 -5.43
CA LEU A 431 24.58 29.18 -4.81
C LEU A 431 24.31 30.54 -4.14
N ASP A 432 24.60 30.65 -2.84
CA ASP A 432 24.60 31.90 -2.08
C ASP A 432 25.95 32.62 -2.27
N LEU A 433 26.08 33.38 -3.36
CA LEU A 433 27.32 34.09 -3.69
C LEU A 433 27.77 35.02 -2.55
N ASP A 434 26.86 35.79 -1.96
CA ASP A 434 27.20 36.75 -0.90
C ASP A 434 27.82 36.05 0.32
N ARG A 435 27.16 34.99 0.83
CA ARG A 435 27.67 34.25 2.00
C ARG A 435 28.89 33.39 1.71
N THR A 436 29.04 32.94 0.47
CA THR A 436 30.24 32.24 0.01
C THR A 436 31.42 33.20 -0.01
N LEU A 437 31.23 34.42 -0.53
CA LEU A 437 32.26 35.46 -0.60
C LEU A 437 32.63 36.02 0.78
N ASP A 438 31.65 36.20 1.68
CA ASP A 438 31.90 36.66 3.06
C ASP A 438 32.78 35.68 3.87
N ARG A 439 32.77 34.40 3.47
CA ARG A 439 33.46 33.33 4.18
C ARG A 439 34.77 32.93 3.51
N TRP A 440 34.85 33.09 2.20
CA TRP A 440 36.03 32.78 1.44
C TRP A 440 37.12 33.82 1.70
N ASP A 441 38.26 33.35 2.20
CA ASP A 441 39.44 34.20 2.32
C ASP A 441 40.06 34.43 0.94
N LEU A 442 40.00 35.69 0.46
CA LEU A 442 40.32 36.13 -0.91
C LEU A 442 41.79 35.90 -1.36
N GLY A 443 42.59 35.18 -0.57
CA GLY A 443 43.96 34.75 -0.92
C GLY A 443 44.12 33.24 -1.14
N THR A 444 43.07 32.43 -1.00
CA THR A 444 43.16 30.96 -1.05
C THR A 444 42.30 30.35 -2.17
N PRO A 445 42.66 29.21 -2.77
CA PRO A 445 41.80 28.53 -3.75
C PRO A 445 40.50 28.07 -3.10
N LEU A 446 39.36 28.43 -3.69
CA LEU A 446 38.02 28.11 -3.21
C LEU A 446 37.82 26.60 -3.03
N GLN A 447 37.50 26.15 -1.82
CA GLN A 447 37.24 24.73 -1.51
C GLN A 447 35.74 24.42 -1.49
N PRO A 448 35.31 23.17 -1.75
CA PRO A 448 33.89 22.78 -1.69
C PRO A 448 33.19 23.10 -0.35
N GLY A 449 33.94 23.15 0.76
CA GLY A 449 33.41 23.50 2.09
C GLY A 449 33.17 25.01 2.32
N ASP A 450 33.65 25.85 1.41
CA ASP A 450 33.48 27.31 1.43
C ASP A 450 32.20 27.73 0.70
N LEU A 451 31.71 26.89 -0.22
CA LEU A 451 30.46 27.10 -0.95
C LEU A 451 29.25 27.00 0.00
N VAL A 452 28.44 28.06 0.02
CA VAL A 452 27.18 28.09 0.72
C VAL A 452 26.06 27.97 -0.33
N THR A 453 25.27 26.90 -0.28
CA THR A 453 24.12 26.72 -1.16
C THR A 453 22.83 27.08 -0.42
N ARG A 454 21.74 27.34 -1.14
CA ARG A 454 20.42 27.67 -0.61
C ARG A 454 19.45 26.60 -1.02
N ARG A 455 18.77 25.99 -0.04
CA ARG A 455 17.74 24.98 -0.28
C ARG A 455 16.38 25.47 0.18
N TRP A 456 15.37 25.21 -0.64
CA TRP A 456 13.98 25.42 -0.25
C TRP A 456 13.53 24.29 0.69
N THR A 457 13.39 24.56 1.99
CA THR A 457 12.88 23.59 2.98
C THR A 457 11.45 23.92 3.37
N GLY A 458 10.59 22.90 3.46
CA GLY A 458 9.26 23.03 4.08
C GLY A 458 9.39 23.16 5.61
N LEU A 459 8.42 23.79 6.26
CA LEU A 459 8.37 23.93 7.72
C LEU A 459 8.32 22.55 8.39
N ARG A 460 9.11 22.35 9.44
CA ARG A 460 9.01 21.17 10.32
C ARG A 460 7.84 21.38 11.28
N ARG A 461 6.88 20.47 11.28
CA ARG A 461 5.71 20.54 12.15
C ARG A 461 5.74 19.37 13.13
N ALA A 462 5.46 19.65 14.40
CA ALA A 462 5.19 18.64 15.41
C ALA A 462 3.69 18.61 15.68
N VAL A 463 3.04 17.47 15.48
CA VAL A 463 1.60 17.28 15.68
C VAL A 463 1.35 16.27 16.79
N CYS A 464 0.55 16.65 17.78
CA CYS A 464 0.02 15.72 18.78
C CYS A 464 -1.47 15.52 18.53
N LEU A 465 -1.89 14.30 18.19
CA LEU A 465 -3.29 13.92 18.18
C LEU A 465 -3.70 13.48 19.59
N ALA A 466 -4.71 14.13 20.17
CA ALA A 466 -5.30 13.77 21.45
C ALA A 466 -6.69 13.19 21.23
N VAL A 467 -6.88 11.92 21.55
CA VAL A 467 -8.13 11.19 21.33
C VAL A 467 -8.87 11.00 22.64
N ASP A 468 -10.09 11.52 22.70
CA ASP A 468 -10.98 11.31 23.84
C ASP A 468 -11.40 9.82 23.92
N THR A 469 -11.52 9.30 25.14
CA THR A 469 -12.04 7.95 25.43
C THR A 469 -13.23 8.01 26.38
N SER A 470 -13.96 9.14 26.43
CA SER A 470 -15.13 9.33 27.28
C SER A 470 -16.38 8.61 26.74
N GLY A 471 -17.51 8.73 27.45
CA GLY A 471 -18.73 7.96 27.19
C GLY A 471 -19.36 8.13 25.80
N SER A 472 -19.04 9.22 25.08
CA SER A 472 -19.48 9.44 23.70
C SER A 472 -18.71 8.59 22.67
N MET A 473 -17.61 7.96 23.07
CA MET A 473 -16.74 7.13 22.23
C MET A 473 -17.18 5.67 22.23
N THR A 474 -18.29 5.38 21.56
CA THR A 474 -18.79 4.02 21.31
C THR A 474 -19.14 3.84 19.83
N GLY A 475 -19.08 2.59 19.33
CA GLY A 475 -19.37 2.25 17.93
C GLY A 475 -18.64 3.18 16.95
N LEU A 476 -19.42 3.96 16.19
CA LEU A 476 -18.93 4.90 15.19
C LEU A 476 -17.96 5.96 15.73
N GLY A 477 -18.09 6.41 16.99
CA GLY A 477 -17.17 7.38 17.58
C GLY A 477 -15.75 6.83 17.72
N VAL A 478 -15.61 5.56 18.13
CA VAL A 478 -14.30 4.88 18.20
C VAL A 478 -13.75 4.62 16.81
N ALA A 479 -14.61 4.27 15.84
CA ALA A 479 -14.19 4.12 14.45
C ALA A 479 -13.62 5.44 13.88
N ILE A 480 -14.29 6.56 14.17
CA ILE A 480 -13.83 7.90 13.79
C ILE A 480 -12.46 8.20 14.42
N ALA A 481 -12.26 7.89 15.69
CA ALA A 481 -10.95 8.02 16.34
C ALA A 481 -9.87 7.13 15.73
N ALA A 482 -10.19 5.87 15.45
CA ALA A 482 -9.26 4.92 14.86
C ALA A 482 -8.80 5.37 13.47
N VAL A 483 -9.74 5.82 12.63
CA VAL A 483 -9.45 6.35 11.29
C VAL A 483 -8.69 7.67 11.37
N ALA A 484 -9.03 8.56 12.33
CA ALA A 484 -8.31 9.80 12.52
C ALA A 484 -6.84 9.56 12.92
N ALA A 485 -6.61 8.63 13.85
CA ALA A 485 -5.28 8.24 14.29
C ALA A 485 -4.48 7.54 13.20
N ALA A 486 -5.11 6.63 12.45
CA ALA A 486 -4.52 6.05 11.24
C ALA A 486 -4.07 7.15 10.27
N GLY A 487 -4.92 8.13 9.98
CA GLY A 487 -4.59 9.24 9.08
C GLY A 487 -3.42 10.07 9.57
N VAL A 488 -3.42 10.49 10.84
CA VAL A 488 -2.29 11.26 11.42
C VAL A 488 -1.00 10.45 11.36
N VAL A 489 -1.01 9.18 11.77
CA VAL A 489 0.20 8.33 11.76
C VAL A 489 0.71 8.09 10.34
N LEU A 490 -0.19 7.85 9.38
CA LEU A 490 0.15 7.65 7.96
C LEU A 490 0.73 8.92 7.31
N THR A 491 0.31 10.11 7.75
CA THR A 491 0.87 11.38 7.26
C THR A 491 2.25 11.70 7.82
N GLY A 492 2.66 11.05 8.91
CA GLY A 492 3.94 11.31 9.56
C GLY A 492 5.13 11.02 8.64
N ASP A 493 6.03 11.98 8.47
CA ASP A 493 7.27 11.88 7.69
C ASP A 493 8.45 12.54 8.45
N GLU A 494 9.60 12.76 7.80
CA GLU A 494 10.75 13.42 8.45
C GLU A 494 10.50 14.90 8.80
N ARG A 495 9.44 15.50 8.24
CA ARG A 495 9.07 16.92 8.42
C ARG A 495 7.82 17.09 9.27
N LEU A 496 6.96 16.07 9.33
CA LEU A 496 5.76 16.02 10.16
C LEU A 496 5.91 14.94 11.23
N HIS A 497 6.38 15.33 12.41
CA HIS A 497 6.56 14.40 13.51
C HIS A 497 5.28 14.28 14.31
N THR A 498 4.80 13.06 14.51
CA THR A 498 3.50 12.81 15.13
C THR A 498 3.63 12.11 16.48
N SER A 499 2.79 12.52 17.43
CA SER A 499 2.51 11.81 18.67
C SER A 499 1.02 11.57 18.81
N LEU A 500 0.67 10.56 19.59
CA LEU A 500 -0.71 10.17 19.86
C LEU A 500 -0.88 9.92 21.35
N ILE A 501 -1.85 10.61 21.94
CA ILE A 501 -2.30 10.38 23.30
C ILE A 501 -3.77 10.06 23.31
N THR A 502 -4.19 9.24 24.27
CA THR A 502 -5.60 8.98 24.58
C THR A 502 -5.88 9.53 25.98
N PHE A 503 -7.08 10.04 26.19
CA PHE A 503 -7.40 10.66 27.47
C PHE A 503 -8.86 10.44 27.90
N GLY A 504 -9.02 10.31 29.22
CA GLY A 504 -10.29 10.41 29.92
C GLY A 504 -10.05 11.17 31.22
N ARG A 505 -10.04 10.45 32.34
CA ARG A 505 -9.54 10.98 33.63
C ARG A 505 -8.02 11.03 33.71
N GLU A 506 -7.36 10.06 33.09
CA GLU A 506 -5.91 9.97 32.98
C GLU A 506 -5.52 10.02 31.51
N VAL A 507 -4.26 10.39 31.25
CA VAL A 507 -3.70 10.45 29.89
C VAL A 507 -2.75 9.28 29.69
N GLU A 508 -2.98 8.53 28.61
CA GLU A 508 -2.09 7.47 28.15
C GLU A 508 -1.36 7.90 26.88
N VAL A 509 -0.05 7.68 26.82
CA VAL A 509 0.75 7.98 25.62
C VAL A 509 0.81 6.73 24.75
N VAL A 510 0.06 6.76 23.66
CA VAL A 510 0.00 5.65 22.69
C VAL A 510 1.23 5.67 21.78
N GLN A 511 1.63 6.85 21.31
CA GLN A 511 2.83 7.05 20.49
C GLN A 511 3.56 8.29 20.97
N ARG A 512 4.83 8.14 21.35
CA ARG A 512 5.70 9.26 21.71
C ARG A 512 6.15 10.01 20.47
N GLN A 513 6.43 11.29 20.64
CA GLN A 513 7.00 12.13 19.59
C GLN A 513 8.30 11.51 19.03
N GLY A 514 8.42 11.46 17.70
CA GLY A 514 9.57 10.88 17.01
C GLY A 514 9.63 9.35 16.97
N GLN A 515 8.72 8.64 17.68
CA GLN A 515 8.59 7.19 17.60
C GLN A 515 7.49 6.81 16.60
N ARG A 516 7.78 5.89 15.69
CA ARG A 516 6.76 5.34 14.78
C ARG A 516 6.24 4.03 15.32
N ARG A 517 4.93 3.96 15.53
CA ARG A 517 4.22 2.68 15.69
C ARG A 517 3.55 2.33 14.37
N ALA A 518 3.39 1.04 14.09
CA ALA A 518 2.60 0.62 12.94
C ALA A 518 1.18 1.16 13.10
N ALA A 519 0.63 1.74 12.04
CA ALA A 519 -0.70 2.34 12.10
C ALA A 519 -1.79 1.29 12.45
N GLU A 520 -1.56 0.02 12.09
CA GLU A 520 -2.38 -1.13 12.51
C GLU A 520 -2.37 -1.34 14.03
N ASP A 521 -1.21 -1.21 14.68
CA ASP A 521 -1.09 -1.34 16.14
C ASP A 521 -1.81 -0.20 16.85
N VAL A 522 -1.73 1.01 16.29
CA VAL A 522 -2.42 2.18 16.80
C VAL A 522 -3.93 2.00 16.69
N VAL A 523 -4.43 1.59 15.52
CA VAL A 523 -5.85 1.27 15.31
C VAL A 523 -6.31 0.18 16.27
N THR A 524 -5.57 -0.93 16.35
CA THR A 524 -5.90 -2.05 17.23
C THR A 524 -5.94 -1.61 18.70
N HIS A 525 -4.98 -0.79 19.12
CA HIS A 525 -4.95 -0.23 20.47
C HIS A 525 -6.20 0.62 20.74
N LEU A 526 -6.56 1.54 19.85
CA LEU A 526 -7.76 2.38 20.01
C LEU A 526 -9.06 1.55 20.06
N LEU A 527 -9.15 0.48 19.28
CA LEU A 527 -10.29 -0.45 19.32
C LEU A 527 -10.39 -1.24 20.64
N THR A 528 -9.30 -1.30 21.42
CA THR A 528 -9.34 -1.91 22.75
C THR A 528 -9.78 -0.95 23.85
N LEU A 529 -9.80 0.35 23.57
CA LEU A 529 -10.24 1.37 24.51
C LEU A 529 -11.76 1.36 24.60
N ARG A 530 -12.28 1.45 25.82
CA ARG A 530 -13.72 1.47 26.09
C ARG A 530 -14.09 2.86 26.60
N GLY A 531 -15.12 3.45 26.02
CA GLY A 531 -15.65 4.76 26.37
C GLY A 531 -16.27 4.82 27.77
N HIS A 532 -15.47 4.95 28.83
CA HIS A 532 -15.96 5.01 30.21
C HIS A 532 -15.20 6.08 31.01
N GLY A 533 -15.94 7.04 31.56
CA GLY A 533 -15.40 7.96 32.55
C GLY A 533 -15.61 9.42 32.21
N MET A 534 -14.97 10.26 33.02
CA MET A 534 -14.98 11.72 32.89
C MET A 534 -13.90 12.18 31.90
N THR A 535 -14.06 13.40 31.40
CA THR A 535 -13.22 14.04 30.38
C THR A 535 -12.44 15.18 31.04
N ASP A 536 -11.11 15.05 31.14
CA ASP A 536 -10.19 16.11 31.56
C ASP A 536 -9.43 16.69 30.36
N LEU A 537 -10.03 17.70 29.73
CA LEU A 537 -9.44 18.39 28.57
C LEU A 537 -8.17 19.17 28.93
N ALA A 538 -8.11 19.78 30.12
CA ALA A 538 -6.93 20.53 30.54
C ALA A 538 -5.74 19.59 30.77
N GLY A 539 -5.96 18.41 31.36
CA GLY A 539 -4.98 17.35 31.47
C GLY A 539 -4.45 16.90 30.11
N ALA A 540 -5.35 16.64 29.15
CA ALA A 540 -4.98 16.25 27.79
C ALA A 540 -4.11 17.29 27.07
N LEU A 541 -4.49 18.58 27.15
CA LEU A 541 -3.72 19.67 26.53
C LEU A 541 -2.33 19.85 27.16
N ARG A 542 -2.20 19.68 28.48
CA ARG A 542 -0.89 19.72 29.17
C ARG A 542 -0.01 18.54 28.75
N ALA A 543 -0.57 17.35 28.59
CA ALA A 543 0.17 16.19 28.13
C ALA A 543 0.58 16.32 26.66
N ALA A 544 -0.29 16.85 25.80
CA ALA A 544 0.04 17.15 24.40
C ALA A 544 1.19 18.16 24.31
N ARG A 545 1.16 19.22 25.14
CA ARG A 545 2.28 20.17 25.26
C ARG A 545 3.59 19.49 25.66
N GLN A 546 3.56 18.54 26.60
CA GLN A 546 4.77 17.80 27.00
C GLN A 546 5.33 16.96 25.85
N GLN A 547 4.48 16.32 25.04
CA GLN A 547 4.92 15.60 23.85
C GLN A 547 5.58 16.54 22.82
N LEU A 548 4.99 17.72 22.62
CA LEU A 548 5.48 18.70 21.64
C LEU A 548 6.74 19.46 22.10
N ALA A 549 6.94 19.62 23.41
CA ALA A 549 8.03 20.40 23.98
C ALA A 549 9.42 19.78 23.73
N ALA A 550 9.50 18.45 23.62
CA ALA A 550 10.74 17.73 23.39
C ALA A 550 11.24 17.83 21.93
N GLU A 551 10.40 18.31 21.01
CA GLU A 551 10.69 18.27 19.57
C GLU A 551 11.15 19.63 19.02
N VAL A 552 12.07 19.56 18.05
CA VAL A 552 12.57 20.73 17.31
C VAL A 552 11.71 20.94 16.07
N ALA A 553 10.66 21.76 16.20
CA ALA A 553 9.71 22.08 15.14
C ALA A 553 9.54 23.60 14.95
N ASP A 554 9.26 24.01 13.71
CA ASP A 554 8.90 25.39 13.34
C ASP A 554 7.45 25.72 13.72
N GLU A 555 6.58 24.71 13.82
CA GLU A 555 5.19 24.84 14.28
C GLU A 555 4.77 23.62 15.11
N ARG A 556 4.13 23.86 16.25
CA ARG A 556 3.61 22.86 17.19
C ARG A 556 2.09 22.91 17.18
N VAL A 557 1.48 21.79 16.81
CA VAL A 557 0.04 21.70 16.56
C VAL A 557 -0.55 20.60 17.41
N VAL A 558 -1.67 20.90 18.06
CA VAL A 558 -2.51 19.91 18.73
C VAL A 558 -3.75 19.69 17.87
N VAL A 559 -4.08 18.43 17.61
CA VAL A 559 -5.37 18.04 17.03
C VAL A 559 -6.13 17.29 18.11
N LEU A 560 -7.22 17.87 18.60
CA LEU A 560 -8.07 17.29 19.65
C LEU A 560 -9.28 16.61 19.02
N LEU A 561 -9.45 15.32 19.23
CA LEU A 561 -10.65 14.58 18.84
C LEU A 561 -11.54 14.36 20.06
N SER A 562 -12.55 15.21 20.22
CA SER A 562 -13.44 15.24 21.40
C SER A 562 -14.70 16.05 21.09
N ASP A 563 -15.78 15.82 21.85
CA ASP A 563 -16.98 16.67 21.88
C ASP A 563 -16.73 18.01 22.61
N CYS A 564 -15.55 18.18 23.21
CA CYS A 564 -15.15 19.37 23.99
C CYS A 564 -16.02 19.65 25.22
N LEU A 565 -16.85 18.70 25.65
CA LEU A 565 -17.62 18.79 26.88
C LEU A 565 -16.78 18.22 28.03
N HIS A 566 -15.99 19.08 28.68
CA HIS A 566 -15.23 18.66 29.86
C HIS A 566 -16.18 18.40 31.05
N THR A 567 -15.90 17.34 31.80
CA THR A 567 -16.71 16.91 32.94
C THR A 567 -15.92 16.88 34.24
N THR A 568 -14.59 17.01 34.16
CA THR A 568 -13.65 17.07 35.30
C THR A 568 -12.40 17.88 34.94
N GLY A 569 -11.61 18.22 35.96
CA GLY A 569 -10.34 18.94 35.77
C GLY A 569 -10.51 20.46 35.78
N ASP A 570 -9.42 21.16 35.49
CA ASP A 570 -9.44 22.62 35.31
C ASP A 570 -10.10 23.00 33.99
N PRO A 571 -10.54 24.26 33.81
CA PRO A 571 -11.00 24.74 32.52
C PRO A 571 -9.93 24.52 31.44
N PRO A 572 -10.28 23.99 30.25
CA PRO A 572 -9.31 23.69 29.19
C PRO A 572 -8.48 24.90 28.78
N GLU A 573 -9.02 26.11 28.99
CA GLU A 573 -8.41 27.35 28.53
C GLU A 573 -7.25 27.79 29.42
N SER A 574 -7.13 27.19 30.60
CA SER A 574 -5.93 27.28 31.45
C SER A 574 -4.72 26.55 30.85
N ALA A 575 -4.93 25.67 29.87
CA ALA A 575 -3.92 24.79 29.30
C ALA A 575 -3.55 25.07 27.83
N LEU A 576 -3.99 26.22 27.27
CA LEU A 576 -3.77 26.58 25.86
C LEU A 576 -2.36 27.09 25.51
N GLY A 577 -1.45 27.21 26.48
CA GLY A 577 -0.09 27.72 26.25
C GLY A 577 0.93 26.61 25.96
N GLY A 578 1.88 26.86 25.05
CA GLY A 578 3.03 25.99 24.77
C GLY A 578 2.98 25.22 23.44
N PHE A 579 1.95 25.47 22.63
CA PHE A 579 1.82 25.05 21.24
C PHE A 579 1.25 26.23 20.41
N ASP A 580 1.43 26.21 19.09
CA ASP A 580 1.10 27.32 18.20
C ASP A 580 -0.36 27.29 17.72
N ARG A 581 -0.94 26.08 17.56
CA ARG A 581 -2.34 25.90 17.13
C ARG A 581 -3.01 24.72 17.82
N LEU A 582 -4.29 24.89 18.15
CA LEU A 582 -5.21 23.83 18.55
C LEU A 582 -6.33 23.69 17.53
N HIS A 583 -6.33 22.59 16.80
CA HIS A 583 -7.45 22.17 15.97
C HIS A 583 -8.33 21.18 16.72
N VAL A 584 -9.63 21.19 16.43
CA VAL A 584 -10.61 20.29 17.05
C VAL A 584 -11.33 19.50 15.97
N LEU A 585 -11.31 18.17 16.08
CA LEU A 585 -12.17 17.23 15.37
C LEU A 585 -13.31 16.84 16.30
N CYS A 586 -14.52 17.32 16.05
CA CYS A 586 -15.68 17.00 16.87
C CYS A 586 -16.44 15.82 16.25
N PRO A 587 -16.37 14.60 16.84
CA PRO A 587 -17.11 13.45 16.34
C PRO A 587 -18.58 13.54 16.73
N LEU A 588 -19.48 13.19 15.80
CA LEU A 588 -20.93 13.06 16.05
C LEU A 588 -21.52 14.24 16.85
N PRO A 589 -21.33 15.49 16.37
CA PRO A 589 -21.53 16.66 17.18
C PRO A 589 -23.01 16.93 17.52
N THR A 590 -23.25 17.29 18.78
CA THR A 590 -24.49 17.95 19.22
C THR A 590 -24.35 19.48 19.08
N PRO A 591 -25.45 20.26 19.05
CA PRO A 591 -25.36 21.72 18.97
C PRO A 591 -24.46 22.36 20.04
N GLU A 592 -24.48 21.80 21.26
CA GLU A 592 -23.63 22.23 22.37
C GLU A 592 -22.15 21.88 22.13
N ALA A 593 -21.87 20.66 21.64
CA ALA A 593 -20.52 20.23 21.31
C ALA A 593 -19.92 21.03 20.14
N GLU A 594 -20.73 21.39 19.13
CA GLU A 594 -20.27 22.24 18.02
C GLU A 594 -19.78 23.60 18.51
N GLU A 595 -20.54 24.24 19.41
CA GLU A 595 -20.20 25.55 19.96
C GLU A 595 -18.96 25.46 20.85
N ALA A 596 -18.89 24.45 21.73
CA ALA A 596 -17.73 24.20 22.58
C ALA A 596 -16.45 23.97 21.76
N ALA A 597 -16.52 23.13 20.71
CA ALA A 597 -15.41 22.84 19.83
C ALA A 597 -14.91 24.08 19.07
N ARG A 598 -15.82 24.89 18.51
CA ARG A 598 -15.47 26.13 17.81
C ARG A 598 -14.83 27.15 18.74
N SER A 599 -15.40 27.34 19.94
CA SER A 599 -14.88 28.26 20.95
C SER A 599 -13.47 27.87 21.39
N LEU A 600 -13.25 26.58 21.70
CA LEU A 600 -11.95 26.09 22.14
C LEU A 600 -10.88 26.19 21.05
N ALA A 601 -11.21 25.80 19.81
CA ALA A 601 -10.30 25.90 18.68
C ALA A 601 -9.91 27.37 18.37
N ALA A 602 -10.87 28.29 18.42
CA ALA A 602 -10.65 29.71 18.18
C ALA A 602 -9.71 30.32 19.24
N ARG A 603 -9.90 29.98 20.52
CA ARG A 603 -9.02 30.42 21.61
C ARG A 603 -7.60 29.85 21.51
N GLY A 604 -7.45 28.67 20.93
CA GLY A 604 -6.16 28.04 20.65
C GLY A 604 -5.58 28.36 19.27
N GLY A 605 -6.10 29.34 18.55
CA GLY A 605 -5.54 29.80 17.26
C GLY A 605 -5.70 28.83 16.08
N GLY A 606 -6.56 27.82 16.22
CA GLY A 606 -6.84 26.83 15.18
C GLY A 606 -8.28 26.84 14.69
N THR A 607 -8.74 25.70 14.19
CA THR A 607 -10.04 25.53 13.54
C THR A 607 -10.73 24.27 14.04
N ALA A 608 -12.05 24.33 14.15
CA ALA A 608 -12.87 23.16 14.45
C ALA A 608 -13.42 22.55 13.15
N GLN A 609 -13.50 21.22 13.08
CA GLN A 609 -14.07 20.45 11.98
C GLN A 609 -15.05 19.44 12.55
N MET A 610 -16.26 19.44 12.02
CA MET A 610 -17.34 18.56 12.46
C MET A 610 -17.29 17.27 11.63
N VAL A 611 -17.24 16.12 12.29
CA VAL A 611 -17.13 14.80 11.65
C VAL A 611 -18.41 14.04 11.96
N ARG A 612 -19.29 13.91 10.96
CA ARG A 612 -20.55 13.18 11.10
C ARG A 612 -20.44 11.75 10.58
N THR A 613 -19.57 11.55 9.60
CA THR A 613 -19.33 10.26 8.94
C THR A 613 -17.84 9.93 8.94
N VAL A 614 -17.48 8.66 8.78
CA VAL A 614 -16.06 8.26 8.67
C VAL A 614 -15.42 8.87 7.41
N ARG A 615 -16.21 9.11 6.37
CA ARG A 615 -15.76 9.69 5.09
C ARG A 615 -15.35 11.17 5.22
N ASP A 616 -15.84 11.89 6.22
CA ASP A 616 -15.48 13.29 6.47
C ASP A 616 -14.03 13.45 6.98
N LEU A 617 -13.42 12.39 7.51
CA LEU A 617 -12.11 12.45 8.16
C LEU A 617 -10.97 12.76 7.21
N GLY A 618 -10.94 12.16 6.02
CA GLY A 618 -9.90 12.41 5.03
C GLY A 618 -9.80 13.91 4.70
N PRO A 619 -10.89 14.54 4.19
CA PRO A 619 -10.93 15.98 3.94
C PRO A 619 -10.68 16.85 5.17
N ALA A 620 -11.20 16.47 6.34
CA ALA A 620 -10.98 17.21 7.59
C ALA A 620 -9.50 17.22 7.98
N LEU A 621 -8.85 16.05 8.04
CA LEU A 621 -7.43 15.92 8.33
C LEU A 621 -6.56 16.62 7.30
N THR A 622 -6.90 16.55 6.01
CA THR A 622 -6.22 17.31 4.97
C THR A 622 -6.24 18.81 5.26
N ARG A 623 -7.39 19.38 5.66
CA ARG A 623 -7.49 20.81 6.00
C ARG A 623 -6.72 21.20 7.24
N LEU A 624 -6.60 20.30 8.23
CA LEU A 624 -5.91 20.58 9.48
C LEU A 624 -4.38 20.41 9.37
N LEU A 625 -3.94 19.39 8.61
CA LEU A 625 -2.54 18.97 8.54
C LEU A 625 -1.76 19.56 7.36
N GLY A 626 -2.43 20.24 6.41
CA GLY A 626 -1.78 21.09 5.43
C GLY A 626 -1.42 20.41 4.13
#